data_AF-A0AAN6TC18-F1
#
_entry.id   AF-A0AAN6TC18-F1
#
_cell.length_a   1.000
_cell.length_b   1.000
_cell.length_c   1.000
_cell.angle_alpha   90.00
_cell.angle_beta   90.00
_cell.angle_gamma   90.00
#
_symmetry.space_group_name_H-M   'P 1'
#
loop_
_entity.id
_entity.type
_entity.pdbx_description
1 polymer ?
#
loop_
_entity_poly.entity_id
_entity_poly.type
_entity_poly.pdbx_seq_one_letter_code
_entity_poly.pdbx_strand_id
1 'polypeptide(L)'
;MSPEEIAEAQKELFAGLDPKFIQRLLSRATLDEPSGPSPFDAVPASTPPSSSRLDVPAKPPRATVEDEPEEPETVPAPAPKGSSKPRKTVTFDEDDPPPVPPADLFPVTESGASRKDDNTTNTNPDTTLPPPKTHFPRPPTVPDLDPSDPDFLETMHKKFFPTLPADPSKLAWMAPIPSQDSPADRESPYYPGQESLPVSALRFDFRGALIPPRLSRTIPVTKGLHHHGEAPEAAGYTIPELARLARSAVPAQRCVAYQTLGRILYRLGRGDWGGGAGGRGGDEDDLAFALWRCVREGKVLESLEEEATLPEGRGHLSAKAYATEALWLFEKGGWREKWRGL
;
A
#
# COMPACT_ATOMS: atom_id res chain seq x y z
N MET A 1 18.50 -15.68 41.06
CA MET A 1 18.61 -14.24 40.80
C MET A 1 17.97 -13.51 41.95
N SER A 2 18.78 -13.17 42.95
CA SER A 2 18.36 -12.24 43.99
C SER A 2 18.21 -10.83 43.37
N PRO A 3 17.38 -9.94 43.95
CA PRO A 3 17.26 -8.57 43.47
C PRO A 3 18.59 -7.79 43.56
N GLU A 4 19.48 -8.21 44.45
CA GLU A 4 20.82 -7.64 44.61
C GLU A 4 21.75 -8.03 43.46
N GLU A 5 21.73 -9.30 43.04
CA GLU A 5 22.48 -9.79 41.86
C GLU A 5 22.04 -9.06 40.58
N ILE A 6 20.75 -8.76 40.45
CA ILE A 6 20.22 -8.02 39.29
C ILE A 6 20.73 -6.57 39.29
N ALA A 7 20.78 -5.91 40.44
CA ALA A 7 21.25 -4.54 40.54
C ALA A 7 22.76 -4.42 40.27
N GLU A 8 23.54 -5.41 40.68
CA GLU A 8 24.98 -5.47 40.40
C GLU A 8 25.25 -5.72 38.91
N ALA A 9 24.56 -6.69 38.30
CA ALA A 9 24.65 -6.95 36.87
C ALA A 9 24.23 -5.74 36.02
N GLN A 10 23.20 -5.00 36.45
CA GLN A 10 22.79 -3.75 35.80
C GLN A 10 23.90 -2.69 35.87
N LYS A 11 24.53 -2.51 37.04
CA LYS A 11 25.63 -1.54 37.20
C LYS A 11 26.83 -1.90 36.32
N GLU A 12 27.17 -3.18 36.22
CA GLU A 12 28.25 -3.66 35.35
C GLU A 12 27.96 -3.38 33.87
N LEU A 13 26.72 -3.64 33.43
CA LEU A 13 26.24 -3.31 32.09
C LEU A 13 26.27 -1.80 31.80
N PHE A 14 25.81 -0.97 32.73
CA PHE A 14 25.84 0.49 32.58
C PHE A 14 27.25 1.06 32.55
N ALA A 15 28.21 0.44 33.26
CA ALA A 15 29.61 0.85 33.22
C ALA A 15 30.31 0.51 31.89
N GLY A 16 29.87 -0.55 31.20
CA GLY A 16 30.44 -0.98 29.91
C GLY A 16 29.88 -0.24 28.68
N LEU A 17 28.82 0.54 28.84
CA LEU A 17 28.15 1.25 27.75
C LEU A 17 28.70 2.68 27.58
N ASP A 18 28.88 3.13 26.33
CA ASP A 18 29.33 4.49 26.03
C ASP A 18 28.31 5.52 26.56
N PRO A 19 28.72 6.48 27.42
CA PRO A 19 27.82 7.49 27.97
C PRO A 19 27.11 8.32 26.90
N LYS A 20 27.69 8.51 25.71
CA LYS A 20 27.03 9.22 24.59
C LYS A 20 25.88 8.41 23.99
N PHE A 21 25.99 7.08 24.01
CA PHE A 21 24.93 6.19 23.55
C PHE A 21 23.77 6.17 24.54
N ILE A 22 24.06 6.11 25.85
CA ILE A 22 23.07 6.21 26.92
C ILE A 22 22.34 7.56 26.84
N GLN A 23 23.07 8.66 26.64
CA GLN A 23 22.49 10.00 26.50
C GLN A 23 21.56 10.10 25.28
N ARG A 24 21.93 9.49 24.14
CA ARG A 24 21.05 9.42 22.96
C ARG A 24 19.81 8.58 23.21
N LEU A 25 19.94 7.45 23.91
CA LEU A 25 18.81 6.57 24.24
C LEU A 25 17.84 7.25 25.21
N LEU A 26 18.37 7.94 26.23
CA LEU A 26 17.58 8.75 27.18
C LEU A 26 16.93 9.96 26.50
N SER A 27 17.64 10.62 25.57
CA SER A 27 17.06 11.72 24.78
C SER A 27 15.95 11.25 23.83
N ARG A 28 16.00 10.00 23.36
CA ARG A 28 14.92 9.39 22.58
C ARG A 28 13.74 8.95 23.44
N ALA A 29 13.99 8.55 24.69
CA ALA A 29 12.95 8.13 25.63
C ALA A 29 12.19 9.32 26.26
N THR A 30 12.75 10.54 26.20
CA THR A 30 12.15 11.78 26.73
C THR A 30 11.45 12.64 25.67
N LEU A 31 11.23 12.11 24.46
CA LEU A 31 10.56 12.82 23.36
C LEU A 31 9.02 12.84 23.46
N ASP A 32 8.43 12.28 24.52
CA ASP A 32 6.99 12.41 24.82
C ASP A 32 6.73 13.62 25.77
N GLU A 33 7.03 14.85 25.32
CA GLU A 33 6.26 16.08 25.65
C GLU A 33 6.87 17.32 24.96
N PRO A 34 6.06 18.20 24.33
CA PRO A 34 6.55 19.43 23.71
C PRO A 34 6.47 20.61 24.69
N SER A 35 7.61 21.12 25.15
CA SER A 35 7.66 22.46 25.76
C SER A 35 9.03 23.10 25.58
N GLY A 36 9.17 23.89 24.53
CA GLY A 36 10.28 24.82 24.35
C GLY A 36 10.22 25.50 22.98
N PRO A 37 10.40 26.83 22.89
CA PRO A 37 10.36 27.53 21.61
C PRO A 37 11.52 27.12 20.71
N SER A 38 11.22 26.98 19.42
CA SER A 38 12.16 26.58 18.36
C SER A 38 13.28 27.62 18.18
N PRO A 39 14.52 27.21 17.85
CA PRO A 39 15.65 28.12 17.62
C PRO A 39 15.52 29.08 16.40
N PHE A 40 14.38 29.08 15.71
CA PHE A 40 14.13 29.87 14.50
C PHE A 40 13.17 31.04 14.69
N ASP A 41 12.62 31.25 15.89
CA ASP A 41 11.76 32.40 16.16
C ASP A 41 12.60 33.65 16.49
N ALA A 42 13.04 34.33 15.42
CA ALA A 42 13.54 35.70 15.51
C ALA A 42 12.36 36.69 15.53
N VAL A 43 12.21 37.38 16.66
CA VAL A 43 11.28 38.52 16.83
C VAL A 43 11.80 39.74 16.04
N PRO A 44 10.91 40.66 15.63
CA PRO A 44 11.11 42.02 16.15
C PRO A 44 9.85 42.63 16.74
N ALA A 45 10.08 43.40 17.79
CA ALA A 45 9.09 44.01 18.67
C ALA A 45 8.36 45.22 18.04
N SER A 46 7.10 45.44 18.42
CA SER A 46 6.61 46.76 18.85
C SER A 46 5.26 46.72 19.61
N THR A 47 5.33 47.08 20.90
CA THR A 47 4.38 47.81 21.79
C THR A 47 2.92 47.36 22.09
N PRO A 48 2.46 47.47 23.37
CA PRO A 48 1.11 47.07 23.86
C PRO A 48 0.24 48.30 24.28
N PRO A 49 -0.80 48.22 25.15
CA PRO A 49 -1.86 47.20 25.41
C PRO A 49 -3.30 47.81 25.40
N SER A 50 -4.36 46.98 25.43
CA SER A 50 -5.48 47.18 26.40
C SER A 50 -6.47 46.01 26.45
N SER A 51 -7.07 45.89 27.63
CA SER A 51 -7.94 44.87 28.22
C SER A 51 -9.32 44.65 27.57
N SER A 52 -9.87 43.44 27.68
CA SER A 52 -10.96 43.11 28.64
C SER A 52 -11.62 41.74 28.37
N ARG A 53 -12.10 41.10 29.44
CA ARG A 53 -12.81 39.81 29.52
C ARG A 53 -14.27 39.91 29.03
N LEU A 54 -14.83 38.84 28.45
CA LEU A 54 -15.86 37.96 29.06
C LEU A 54 -16.63 37.09 28.02
N ASP A 55 -16.89 35.85 28.45
CA ASP A 55 -18.01 34.93 28.16
C ASP A 55 -18.16 34.11 26.85
N VAL A 56 -18.46 32.83 27.11
CA VAL A 56 -18.64 31.65 26.22
C VAL A 56 -20.15 31.31 26.19
N PRO A 57 -20.73 30.68 25.14
CA PRO A 57 -20.86 29.21 25.15
C PRO A 57 -20.70 28.47 23.79
N ALA A 58 -19.91 27.39 23.85
CA ALA A 58 -19.98 26.04 23.24
C ALA A 58 -20.57 25.76 21.83
N LYS A 59 -19.73 25.17 20.96
CA LYS A 59 -20.07 24.23 19.86
C LYS A 59 -18.94 23.17 19.70
N PRO A 60 -19.20 21.93 19.20
CA PRO A 60 -18.28 20.79 19.31
C PRO A 60 -17.17 20.78 18.24
N PRO A 61 -16.05 20.04 18.45
CA PRO A 61 -14.80 20.31 17.75
C PRO A 61 -14.74 19.71 16.34
N ARG A 62 -14.34 20.56 15.39
CA ARG A 62 -13.87 20.20 14.05
C ARG A 62 -12.34 20.21 14.11
N ALA A 63 -11.71 19.05 13.91
CA ALA A 63 -10.26 18.96 13.79
C ALA A 63 -9.86 19.20 12.32
N THR A 64 -9.28 20.36 12.08
CA THR A 64 -8.55 20.74 10.87
C THR A 64 -7.15 20.12 10.92
N VAL A 65 -6.71 19.49 9.84
CA VAL A 65 -5.29 19.21 9.60
C VAL A 65 -4.98 19.81 8.24
N GLU A 66 -4.32 20.96 8.30
CA GLU A 66 -3.59 21.58 7.19
C GLU A 66 -2.38 20.70 6.87
N ASP A 67 -2.19 20.35 5.60
CA ASP A 67 -0.89 20.35 4.96
C ASP A 67 -1.11 20.34 3.44
N GLU A 68 -0.96 21.51 2.83
CA GLU A 68 -1.06 21.76 1.40
C GLU A 68 0.35 22.17 0.92
N PRO A 69 0.92 21.51 -0.10
CA PRO A 69 2.05 22.07 -0.81
C PRO A 69 1.61 22.58 -2.19
N GLU A 70 1.69 23.90 -2.35
CA GLU A 70 1.60 24.63 -3.61
C GLU A 70 2.75 24.27 -4.58
N GLU A 71 2.43 24.39 -5.87
CA GLU A 71 3.30 24.24 -7.04
C GLU A 71 4.44 25.28 -7.10
N PRO A 72 5.61 24.97 -7.70
CA PRO A 72 6.64 25.98 -7.93
C PRO A 72 6.71 26.49 -9.39
N GLU A 73 6.49 27.80 -9.58
CA GLU A 73 6.93 28.55 -10.77
C GLU A 73 8.32 29.21 -10.56
N THR A 74 9.28 28.76 -11.37
CA THR A 74 10.33 29.46 -12.15
C THR A 74 11.19 30.68 -11.67
N VAL A 75 12.53 30.48 -11.78
CA VAL A 75 13.74 31.33 -12.08
C VAL A 75 14.23 32.46 -11.12
N PRO A 76 15.53 32.93 -11.15
CA PRO A 76 16.75 32.49 -11.86
C PRO A 76 18.08 32.38 -11.02
N ALA A 77 19.15 31.92 -11.69
CA ALA A 77 20.50 31.55 -11.20
C ALA A 77 21.40 32.68 -10.66
N PRO A 78 22.55 32.32 -10.01
CA PRO A 78 23.85 32.65 -10.63
C PRO A 78 24.94 31.54 -10.51
N ALA A 79 25.88 31.54 -11.47
CA ALA A 79 27.09 30.69 -11.58
C ALA A 79 28.32 31.37 -10.91
N PRO A 80 29.61 30.88 -10.96
CA PRO A 80 30.19 29.72 -11.68
C PRO A 80 31.36 28.97 -10.96
N LYS A 81 32.06 28.12 -11.75
CA LYS A 81 33.37 27.42 -11.60
C LYS A 81 33.23 25.94 -11.18
N GLY A 82 33.70 24.92 -11.89
CA GLY A 82 34.54 24.79 -13.08
C GLY A 82 35.36 23.51 -12.94
N SER A 83 34.96 22.41 -13.59
CA SER A 83 35.88 21.31 -13.95
C SER A 83 35.29 20.49 -15.10
N SER A 84 36.09 20.37 -16.16
CA SER A 84 35.76 19.73 -17.42
C SER A 84 36.05 18.23 -17.37
N LYS A 85 35.02 17.39 -17.48
CA LYS A 85 35.13 16.01 -17.99
C LYS A 85 33.85 15.67 -18.78
N PRO A 86 33.93 15.19 -20.03
CA PRO A 86 32.74 14.83 -20.78
C PRO A 86 32.13 13.55 -20.17
N ARG A 87 30.97 13.68 -19.54
CA ARG A 87 30.14 12.51 -19.21
C ARG A 87 29.42 12.10 -20.48
N LYS A 88 29.73 10.90 -20.99
CA LYS A 88 28.89 10.23 -21.98
C LYS A 88 27.59 9.86 -21.28
N THR A 89 26.58 10.70 -21.40
CA THR A 89 25.20 10.35 -21.09
C THR A 89 24.69 9.52 -22.25
N VAL A 90 24.39 8.24 -22.02
CA VAL A 90 23.68 7.40 -22.99
C VAL A 90 22.21 7.49 -22.61
N THR A 91 21.47 8.31 -23.33
CA THR A 91 20.01 8.27 -23.38
C THR A 91 19.63 7.15 -24.34
N PHE A 92 18.89 6.16 -23.85
CA PHE A 92 18.21 5.19 -24.68
C PHE A 92 16.76 5.68 -24.82
N ASP A 93 16.47 6.35 -25.93
CA ASP A 93 15.10 6.48 -26.42
C ASP A 93 14.81 5.18 -27.18
N GLU A 94 14.03 4.29 -26.55
CA GLU A 94 13.76 2.93 -27.05
C GLU A 94 12.76 2.93 -28.23
N ASP A 95 12.11 4.07 -28.49
CA ASP A 95 11.13 4.28 -29.55
C ASP A 95 11.70 5.00 -30.79
N ASP A 96 12.97 5.42 -30.78
CA ASP A 96 13.57 6.02 -31.98
C ASP A 96 13.95 4.92 -32.99
N PRO A 97 13.49 5.02 -34.26
CA PRO A 97 13.86 4.06 -35.28
C PRO A 97 15.37 4.11 -35.53
N PRO A 98 16.03 2.95 -35.74
CA PRO A 98 17.47 2.92 -35.95
C PRO A 98 17.87 3.78 -37.15
N PRO A 99 18.97 4.55 -37.06
CA PRO A 99 19.36 5.52 -38.10
C PRO A 99 19.73 4.85 -39.44
N VAL A 100 19.95 3.53 -39.45
CA VAL A 100 20.19 2.76 -40.67
C VAL A 100 19.38 1.46 -40.60
N PRO A 101 18.47 1.21 -41.55
CA PRO A 101 17.77 -0.08 -41.63
C PRO A 101 18.78 -1.21 -41.88
N PRO A 102 18.61 -2.40 -41.27
CA PRO A 102 19.49 -3.55 -41.51
C PRO A 102 19.52 -3.93 -43.00
N ALA A 103 20.71 -4.31 -43.48
CA ALA A 103 21.01 -4.54 -44.89
C ALA A 103 20.19 -5.68 -45.56
N ASP A 104 19.46 -6.48 -44.76
CA ASP A 104 18.59 -7.58 -45.22
C ASP A 104 17.12 -7.19 -45.37
N LEU A 105 16.78 -5.90 -45.31
CA LEU A 105 15.44 -5.44 -45.66
C LEU A 105 15.29 -5.31 -47.17
N PHE A 106 14.47 -6.18 -47.76
CA PHE A 106 14.02 -6.02 -49.14
C PHE A 106 13.33 -4.65 -49.29
N PRO A 107 13.67 -3.85 -50.32
CA PRO A 107 13.01 -2.57 -50.52
C PRO A 107 11.53 -2.83 -50.76
N VAL A 108 10.68 -2.37 -49.84
CA VAL A 108 9.27 -2.17 -50.15
C VAL A 108 9.23 -1.08 -51.21
N THR A 109 9.00 -1.47 -52.45
CA THR A 109 8.62 -0.49 -53.46
C THR A 109 7.34 0.15 -52.97
N GLU A 110 7.40 1.45 -52.66
CA GLU A 110 6.22 2.26 -52.34
C GLU A 110 5.30 2.29 -53.56
N SER A 111 4.48 1.25 -53.70
CA SER A 111 3.26 1.27 -54.51
C SER A 111 2.08 1.38 -53.55
N GLY A 112 2.09 2.47 -52.78
CA GLY A 112 1.06 2.83 -51.83
C GLY A 112 0.89 4.34 -51.87
N ALA A 113 0.43 4.83 -53.02
CA ALA A 113 0.10 6.24 -53.21
C ALA A 113 -0.77 6.73 -52.04
N SER A 114 -0.25 7.71 -51.30
CA SER A 114 -1.08 8.77 -50.74
C SER A 114 -1.89 9.37 -51.89
N ARG A 115 -3.11 8.89 -52.09
CA ARG A 115 -4.11 9.67 -52.84
C ARG A 115 -4.61 10.74 -51.89
N LYS A 116 -3.89 11.86 -51.90
CA LYS A 116 -4.55 13.15 -51.78
C LYS A 116 -5.45 13.26 -53.00
N ASP A 117 -6.71 13.60 -52.74
CA ASP A 117 -7.63 14.09 -53.74
C ASP A 117 -6.94 15.19 -54.52
N ASP A 118 -6.76 15.01 -55.83
CA ASP A 118 -6.77 16.13 -56.75
C ASP A 118 -7.08 15.68 -58.17
N ASN A 119 -8.10 16.33 -58.68
CA ASN A 119 -8.65 16.24 -60.02
C ASN A 119 -7.65 16.87 -61.00
N THR A 120 -6.90 16.08 -61.77
CA THR A 120 -6.35 16.57 -63.05
C THR A 120 -6.11 15.44 -64.04
N THR A 121 -6.77 15.54 -65.18
CA THR A 121 -6.55 14.80 -66.42
C THR A 121 -5.08 14.87 -66.86
N ASN A 122 -4.45 13.71 -67.07
CA ASN A 122 -3.40 13.60 -68.07
C ASN A 122 -3.32 12.18 -68.66
N THR A 123 -3.63 12.12 -69.95
CA THR A 123 -3.46 10.99 -70.87
C THR A 123 -1.98 10.69 -71.10
N ASN A 124 -1.58 9.44 -70.92
CA ASN A 124 -0.59 8.77 -71.77
C ASN A 124 -0.97 7.28 -71.88
N PRO A 125 -1.05 6.72 -73.10
CA PRO A 125 -1.33 5.31 -73.30
C PRO A 125 -0.02 4.52 -73.25
N ASP A 126 -0.15 3.23 -72.98
CA ASP A 126 0.89 2.20 -73.11
C ASP A 126 1.70 1.89 -71.83
N THR A 127 1.11 1.06 -70.98
CA THR A 127 1.77 -0.07 -70.29
C THR A 127 0.67 -1.01 -69.83
N THR A 128 0.38 -2.03 -70.64
CA THR A 128 -0.55 -3.11 -70.30
C THR A 128 0.11 -4.12 -69.37
N LEU A 129 -0.06 -3.96 -68.06
CA LEU A 129 0.05 -5.03 -67.06
C LEU A 129 -0.99 -4.76 -65.97
N PRO A 130 -2.03 -5.62 -65.79
CA PRO A 130 -2.98 -5.43 -64.70
C PRO A 130 -2.25 -5.61 -63.36
N PRO A 131 -2.41 -4.69 -62.38
CA PRO A 131 -1.82 -4.89 -61.07
C PRO A 131 -2.39 -6.19 -60.45
N PRO A 132 -1.58 -6.97 -59.72
CA PRO A 132 -2.04 -8.21 -59.11
C PRO A 132 -3.24 -7.91 -58.20
N LYS A 133 -4.41 -8.46 -58.56
CA LYS A 133 -5.62 -8.45 -57.74
C LYS A 133 -5.47 -9.42 -56.57
N THR A 134 -4.51 -9.20 -55.69
CA THR A 134 -4.51 -9.81 -54.37
C THR A 134 -5.46 -9.00 -53.48
N HIS A 135 -6.75 -9.32 -53.57
CA HIS A 135 -7.76 -8.77 -52.68
C HIS A 135 -7.63 -9.48 -51.32
N PHE A 136 -6.76 -8.97 -50.45
CA PHE A 136 -6.81 -9.36 -49.05
C PHE A 136 -8.13 -8.87 -48.47
N PRO A 137 -8.97 -9.75 -47.88
CA PRO A 137 -10.18 -9.32 -47.22
C PRO A 137 -9.78 -8.30 -46.15
N ARG A 138 -10.30 -7.07 -46.28
CA ARG A 138 -10.14 -6.09 -45.21
C ARG A 138 -10.84 -6.67 -43.98
N PRO A 139 -10.19 -6.68 -42.81
CA PRO A 139 -10.89 -7.05 -41.59
C PRO A 139 -12.16 -6.19 -41.49
N PRO A 140 -13.29 -6.76 -41.07
CA PRO A 140 -14.52 -6.01 -40.93
C PRO A 140 -14.26 -4.78 -40.08
N THR A 141 -14.70 -3.62 -40.55
CA THR A 141 -14.53 -2.34 -39.87
C THR A 141 -15.40 -2.38 -38.63
N VAL A 142 -14.80 -2.82 -37.53
CA VAL A 142 -15.48 -2.92 -36.25
C VAL A 142 -15.73 -1.50 -35.71
N PRO A 143 -16.91 -1.22 -35.12
CA PRO A 143 -17.18 0.06 -34.45
C PRO A 143 -16.09 0.35 -33.43
N ASP A 144 -15.65 1.60 -33.32
CA ASP A 144 -14.59 1.96 -32.39
C ASP A 144 -15.00 1.61 -30.95
N LEU A 145 -14.08 1.07 -30.16
CA LEU A 145 -14.39 0.80 -28.75
C LEU A 145 -14.24 2.13 -27.99
N ASP A 146 -15.28 2.54 -27.27
CA ASP A 146 -15.16 3.66 -26.34
C ASP A 146 -14.65 3.13 -24.99
N PRO A 147 -13.45 3.54 -24.54
CA PRO A 147 -12.94 3.17 -23.22
C PRO A 147 -13.79 3.68 -22.04
N SER A 148 -14.72 4.60 -22.30
CA SER A 148 -15.58 5.23 -21.27
C SER A 148 -16.93 4.53 -21.11
N ASP A 149 -17.21 3.50 -21.90
CA ASP A 149 -18.46 2.71 -21.82
C ASP A 149 -18.53 1.95 -20.47
N PRO A 150 -19.61 2.08 -19.67
CA PRO A 150 -19.77 1.29 -18.44
C PRO A 150 -19.73 -0.22 -18.69
N ASP A 151 -20.16 -0.68 -19.86
CA ASP A 151 -20.15 -2.10 -20.25
C ASP A 151 -18.93 -2.46 -21.11
N PHE A 152 -17.85 -1.66 -21.07
CA PHE A 152 -16.66 -1.80 -21.90
C PHE A 152 -16.12 -3.23 -21.98
N LEU A 153 -16.03 -3.94 -20.85
CA LEU A 153 -15.51 -5.32 -20.80
C LEU A 153 -16.41 -6.30 -21.58
N GLU A 154 -17.73 -6.12 -21.50
CA GLU A 154 -18.66 -6.94 -22.27
C GLU A 154 -18.58 -6.60 -23.76
N THR A 155 -18.54 -5.31 -24.10
CA THR A 155 -18.43 -4.83 -25.48
C THR A 155 -17.11 -5.30 -26.11
N MET A 156 -16.01 -5.27 -25.36
CA MET A 156 -14.71 -5.81 -25.76
C MET A 156 -14.77 -7.31 -25.99
N HIS A 157 -15.36 -8.07 -25.06
CA HIS A 157 -15.49 -9.53 -25.19
C HIS A 157 -16.34 -9.91 -26.40
N LYS A 158 -17.49 -9.26 -26.59
CA LYS A 158 -18.38 -9.45 -27.76
C LYS A 158 -17.68 -9.13 -29.08
N LYS A 159 -16.77 -8.13 -29.09
CA LYS A 159 -16.07 -7.68 -30.30
C LYS A 159 -14.85 -8.55 -30.67
N PHE A 160 -13.96 -8.82 -29.71
CA PHE A 160 -12.68 -9.47 -29.98
C PHE A 160 -12.66 -10.96 -29.64
N PHE A 161 -13.54 -11.41 -28.74
CA PHE A 161 -13.56 -12.78 -28.23
C PHE A 161 -14.98 -13.41 -28.25
N PRO A 162 -15.79 -13.25 -29.32
CA PRO A 162 -17.19 -13.70 -29.32
C PRO A 162 -17.35 -15.22 -29.17
N THR A 163 -16.34 -16.00 -29.55
CA THR A 163 -16.34 -17.47 -29.47
C THR A 163 -15.69 -18.00 -28.19
N LEU A 164 -15.02 -17.14 -27.42
CA LEU A 164 -14.43 -17.51 -26.15
C LEU A 164 -15.52 -17.53 -25.07
N PRO A 165 -15.58 -18.54 -24.19
CA PRO A 165 -16.49 -18.50 -23.05
C PRO A 165 -16.11 -17.34 -22.13
N ALA A 166 -17.07 -16.46 -21.84
CA ALA A 166 -16.86 -15.40 -20.86
C ALA A 166 -16.68 -16.03 -19.46
N ASP A 167 -15.54 -15.75 -18.82
CA ASP A 167 -15.28 -16.17 -17.45
C ASP A 167 -15.23 -14.92 -16.56
N PRO A 168 -16.36 -14.52 -15.92
CA PRO A 168 -16.42 -13.29 -15.13
C PRO A 168 -15.44 -13.33 -13.95
N SER A 169 -15.09 -14.51 -13.44
CA SER A 169 -14.13 -14.64 -12.33
C SER A 169 -12.72 -14.21 -12.72
N LYS A 170 -12.31 -14.48 -13.98
CA LYS A 170 -11.00 -14.07 -14.51
C LYS A 170 -10.93 -12.60 -14.89
N LEU A 171 -12.08 -11.96 -15.12
CA LEU A 171 -12.17 -10.55 -15.49
C LEU A 171 -12.46 -9.64 -14.29
N ALA A 172 -12.82 -10.21 -13.14
CA ALA A 172 -13.18 -9.44 -11.94
C ALA A 172 -12.09 -8.46 -11.48
N TRP A 173 -10.80 -8.76 -11.73
CA TRP A 173 -9.71 -7.85 -11.39
C TRP A 173 -9.65 -6.59 -12.28
N MET A 174 -10.29 -6.62 -13.47
CA MET A 174 -10.39 -5.48 -14.38
C MET A 174 -11.62 -4.60 -14.10
N ALA A 175 -12.51 -5.05 -13.21
CA ALA A 175 -13.69 -4.27 -12.86
C ALA A 175 -13.25 -2.98 -12.13
N PRO A 176 -13.93 -1.85 -12.38
CA PRO A 176 -13.68 -0.64 -11.62
C PRO A 176 -13.97 -0.89 -10.13
N ILE A 177 -13.28 -0.15 -9.26
CA ILE A 177 -13.60 -0.15 -7.82
C ILE A 177 -15.08 0.24 -7.67
N PRO A 178 -15.88 -0.50 -6.87
CA PRO A 178 -17.29 -0.19 -6.68
C PRO A 178 -17.50 1.27 -6.28
N SER A 179 -18.38 1.97 -7.01
CA SER A 179 -18.77 3.32 -6.65
C SER A 179 -19.61 3.30 -5.37
N GLN A 180 -19.48 4.34 -4.55
CA GLN A 180 -20.16 4.44 -3.26
C GLN A 180 -21.67 4.24 -3.42
N ASP A 181 -22.24 3.35 -2.59
CA ASP A 181 -23.66 2.97 -2.57
C ASP A 181 -24.19 2.29 -3.84
N SER A 182 -23.32 1.82 -4.73
CA SER A 182 -23.70 0.94 -5.84
C SER A 182 -24.13 -0.46 -5.35
N PRO A 183 -24.81 -1.28 -6.19
CA PRO A 183 -25.10 -2.67 -5.85
C PRO A 183 -23.83 -3.47 -5.51
N ALA A 184 -22.77 -3.31 -6.31
CA ALA A 184 -21.47 -3.95 -6.06
C ALA A 184 -20.81 -3.47 -4.74
N ASP A 185 -21.01 -2.21 -4.35
CA ASP A 185 -20.50 -1.69 -3.08
C ASP A 185 -21.20 -2.31 -1.86
N ARG A 186 -22.50 -2.61 -1.99
CA ARG A 186 -23.27 -3.31 -0.94
C ARG A 186 -22.87 -4.78 -0.77
N GLU A 187 -22.31 -5.38 -1.81
CA GLU A 187 -21.78 -6.75 -1.81
C GLU A 187 -20.40 -6.86 -1.15
N SER A 188 -19.71 -5.73 -0.92
CA SER A 188 -18.42 -5.73 -0.24
C SER A 188 -18.50 -6.39 1.14
N PRO A 189 -17.56 -7.27 1.52
CA PRO A 189 -17.52 -7.90 2.84
C PRO A 189 -17.21 -6.92 3.98
N TYR A 190 -16.92 -5.64 3.65
CA TYR A 190 -16.67 -4.59 4.63
C TYR A 190 -17.53 -3.34 4.42
N TYR A 191 -18.76 -3.52 3.90
CA TYR A 191 -19.70 -2.43 3.67
C TYR A 191 -20.24 -1.85 5.00
N PRO A 192 -20.25 -0.50 5.19
CA PRO A 192 -20.71 0.14 6.42
C PRO A 192 -22.17 -0.07 6.83
N GLY A 193 -23.02 -0.52 5.91
CA GLY A 193 -24.43 -0.80 6.17
C GLY A 193 -24.72 -2.25 6.59
N GLN A 194 -23.71 -3.12 6.69
CA GLN A 194 -23.91 -4.49 7.17
C GLN A 194 -24.17 -4.52 8.68
N GLU A 195 -25.15 -5.34 9.10
CA GLU A 195 -25.51 -5.49 10.52
C GLU A 195 -24.45 -6.25 11.32
N SER A 196 -23.72 -7.16 10.67
CA SER A 196 -22.65 -7.95 11.28
C SER A 196 -21.51 -8.17 10.28
N LEU A 197 -20.30 -8.33 10.81
CA LEU A 197 -19.10 -8.59 10.02
C LEU A 197 -18.47 -9.91 10.45
N PRO A 198 -18.00 -10.75 9.51
CA PRO A 198 -17.21 -11.90 9.89
C PRO A 198 -15.88 -11.44 10.49
N VAL A 199 -15.43 -12.13 11.54
CA VAL A 199 -14.19 -11.78 12.27
C VAL A 199 -12.95 -11.80 11.35
N SER A 200 -12.97 -12.67 10.33
CA SER A 200 -11.92 -12.73 9.31
C SER A 200 -11.85 -11.50 8.40
N ALA A 201 -12.93 -10.73 8.28
CA ALA A 201 -12.96 -9.48 7.49
C ALA A 201 -12.57 -8.25 8.31
N LEU A 202 -12.41 -8.36 9.63
CA LEU A 202 -12.02 -7.24 10.48
C LEU A 202 -10.66 -6.69 10.06
N ARG A 203 -10.63 -5.37 9.84
CA ARG A 203 -9.44 -4.66 9.35
C ARG A 203 -8.71 -3.95 10.47
N PHE A 204 -7.38 -4.02 10.42
CA PHE A 204 -6.47 -3.42 11.38
C PHE A 204 -5.55 -2.40 10.71
N ASP A 205 -5.25 -1.33 11.44
CA ASP A 205 -4.20 -0.40 11.04
C ASP A 205 -2.80 -0.97 11.36
N PHE A 206 -1.75 -0.29 10.93
CA PHE A 206 -0.38 -0.70 11.26
C PHE A 206 -0.09 -0.70 12.77
N ARG A 207 -0.86 0.00 13.60
CA ARG A 207 -0.73 0.01 15.05
C ARG A 207 -1.46 -1.16 15.73
N GLY A 208 -2.12 -2.03 14.95
CA GLY A 208 -2.95 -3.12 15.46
C GLY A 208 -4.30 -2.64 16.04
N ALA A 209 -4.73 -1.42 15.72
CA ALA A 209 -6.04 -0.89 16.07
C ALA A 209 -7.10 -1.38 15.08
N LEU A 210 -8.27 -1.77 15.60
CA LEU A 210 -9.40 -2.16 14.78
C LEU A 210 -9.99 -0.93 14.07
N ILE A 211 -10.26 -1.04 12.77
CA ILE A 211 -10.82 0.03 11.95
C ILE A 211 -12.26 -0.32 11.56
N PRO A 212 -13.28 0.38 12.09
CA PRO A 212 -14.66 0.19 11.66
C PRO A 212 -14.86 0.49 10.17
N PRO A 213 -15.82 -0.17 9.48
CA PRO A 213 -16.10 0.04 8.05
C PRO A 213 -16.20 1.51 7.60
N ARG A 214 -16.91 2.34 8.38
CA ARG A 214 -17.06 3.77 8.06
C ARG A 214 -15.72 4.50 8.05
N LEU A 215 -14.86 4.25 9.03
CA LEU A 215 -13.55 4.89 9.11
C LEU A 215 -12.61 4.36 8.04
N SER A 216 -12.68 3.05 7.78
CA SER A 216 -11.86 2.36 6.77
C SER A 216 -11.98 3.00 5.37
N ARG A 217 -13.18 3.48 4.99
CA ARG A 217 -13.42 4.16 3.71
C ARG A 217 -12.98 5.62 3.64
N THR A 218 -12.76 6.26 4.79
CA THR A 218 -12.32 7.67 4.86
C THR A 218 -10.80 7.82 4.82
N ILE A 219 -10.07 6.72 4.99
CA ILE A 219 -8.61 6.74 5.04
C ILE A 219 -8.06 6.84 3.61
N PRO A 220 -7.24 7.87 3.31
CA PRO A 220 -6.65 8.01 1.97
C PRO A 220 -5.72 6.85 1.64
N VAL A 221 -5.75 6.40 0.38
CA VAL A 221 -4.83 5.39 -0.19
C VAL A 221 -3.35 5.74 0.03
N THR A 222 -3.03 7.03 0.10
CA THR A 222 -1.66 7.54 0.28
C THR A 222 -1.05 7.22 1.63
N LYS A 223 -1.85 6.82 2.64
CA LYS A 223 -1.34 6.42 3.96
C LYS A 223 -0.67 5.03 3.98
N GLY A 224 -0.58 4.37 2.82
CA GLY A 224 0.06 3.06 2.69
C GLY A 224 -0.68 1.94 3.39
N LEU A 225 -1.87 2.19 3.91
CA LEU A 225 -2.73 1.18 4.49
C LEU A 225 -3.49 0.50 3.35
N HIS A 226 -2.84 -0.49 2.76
CA HIS A 226 -3.24 -1.04 1.46
C HIS A 226 -4.66 -1.61 1.50
N HIS A 227 -5.40 -1.31 0.44
CA HIS A 227 -6.69 -1.89 0.16
C HIS A 227 -6.46 -3.25 -0.51
N HIS A 228 -7.00 -4.32 0.08
CA HIS A 228 -6.76 -5.69 -0.38
C HIS A 228 -8.00 -6.30 -1.02
N GLY A 229 -7.74 -7.32 -1.85
CA GLY A 229 -8.56 -7.67 -3.01
C GLY A 229 -10.05 -7.93 -2.76
N GLU A 230 -10.47 -8.36 -1.57
CA GLU A 230 -11.89 -8.63 -1.29
C GLU A 230 -12.70 -7.37 -0.94
N ALA A 231 -12.06 -6.30 -0.46
CA ALA A 231 -12.70 -4.98 -0.31
C ALA A 231 -11.68 -3.87 -0.66
N PRO A 232 -11.44 -3.63 -1.97
CA PRO A 232 -10.45 -2.66 -2.45
C PRO A 232 -10.78 -1.19 -2.11
N GLU A 233 -11.96 -0.92 -1.57
CA GLU A 233 -12.41 0.40 -1.13
C GLU A 233 -12.22 0.64 0.39
N ALA A 234 -11.83 -0.39 1.15
CA ALA A 234 -11.71 -0.35 2.61
C ALA A 234 -10.26 -0.48 3.09
N ALA A 235 -9.71 0.57 3.71
CA ALA A 235 -8.33 0.59 4.20
C ALA A 235 -8.14 -0.33 5.42
N GLY A 236 -6.97 -0.97 5.49
CA GLY A 236 -6.55 -1.82 6.62
C GLY A 236 -6.28 -3.24 6.17
N TYR A 237 -5.57 -4.00 7.01
CA TYR A 237 -5.25 -5.38 6.74
C TYR A 237 -6.09 -6.31 7.62
N THR A 238 -6.58 -7.41 7.06
CA THR A 238 -7.18 -8.48 7.85
C THR A 238 -6.12 -9.45 8.38
N ILE A 239 -6.43 -10.20 9.45
CA ILE A 239 -5.52 -11.23 9.96
C ILE A 239 -5.19 -12.29 8.88
N PRO A 240 -6.15 -12.81 8.09
CA PRO A 240 -5.84 -13.72 6.99
C PRO A 240 -4.91 -13.13 5.92
N GLU A 241 -5.09 -11.84 5.57
CA GLU A 241 -4.20 -11.14 4.64
C GLU A 241 -2.78 -11.03 5.20
N LEU A 242 -2.64 -10.59 6.45
CA LEU A 242 -1.35 -10.49 7.13
C LEU A 242 -0.66 -11.86 7.22
N ALA A 243 -1.41 -12.91 7.54
CA ALA A 243 -0.89 -14.28 7.58
C ALA A 243 -0.38 -14.73 6.19
N ARG A 244 -1.05 -14.32 5.10
CA ARG A 244 -0.58 -14.59 3.74
C ARG A 244 0.68 -13.78 3.41
N LEU A 245 0.70 -12.48 3.73
CA LEU A 245 1.85 -11.60 3.51
C LEU A 245 3.09 -12.05 4.31
N ALA A 246 2.90 -12.57 5.52
CA ALA A 246 3.96 -13.11 6.38
C ALA A 246 4.76 -14.24 5.70
N ARG A 247 4.19 -14.93 4.71
CA ARG A 247 4.86 -16.00 3.94
C ARG A 247 5.28 -15.58 2.53
N SER A 248 5.20 -14.28 2.21
CA SER A 248 5.59 -13.77 0.90
C SER A 248 7.08 -13.93 0.65
N ALA A 249 7.48 -14.18 -0.59
CA ALA A 249 8.87 -14.14 -1.02
C ALA A 249 9.50 -12.73 -0.84
N VAL A 250 8.68 -11.68 -0.84
CA VAL A 250 9.12 -10.28 -0.75
C VAL A 250 9.37 -9.87 0.71
N PRO A 251 10.62 -9.54 1.11
CA PRO A 251 10.93 -9.25 2.50
C PRO A 251 10.18 -8.05 3.08
N ALA A 252 9.95 -7.00 2.29
CA ALA A 252 9.22 -5.82 2.73
C ALA A 252 7.78 -6.14 3.15
N GLN A 253 7.10 -7.02 2.40
CA GLN A 253 5.74 -7.48 2.74
C GLN A 253 5.73 -8.28 4.05
N ARG A 254 6.72 -9.16 4.25
CA ARG A 254 6.87 -9.91 5.51
C ARG A 254 7.11 -8.96 6.70
N CYS A 255 7.97 -7.96 6.55
CA CYS A 255 8.26 -6.98 7.60
C CYS A 255 6.99 -6.24 8.05
N VAL A 256 6.18 -5.75 7.10
CA VAL A 256 4.91 -5.08 7.39
C VAL A 256 3.94 -6.03 8.10
N ALA A 257 3.87 -7.29 7.65
CA ALA A 257 3.02 -8.30 8.27
C ALA A 257 3.44 -8.57 9.72
N TYR A 258 4.71 -8.84 9.98
CA TYR A 258 5.20 -9.16 11.32
C TYR A 258 5.02 -8.03 12.32
N GLN A 259 5.32 -6.79 11.92
CA GLN A 259 5.09 -5.62 12.79
C GLN A 259 3.61 -5.47 13.17
N THR A 260 2.73 -5.59 12.17
CA THR A 260 1.29 -5.42 12.38
C THR A 260 0.73 -6.57 13.21
N LEU A 261 1.08 -7.81 12.89
CA LEU A 261 0.69 -9.02 13.64
C LEU A 261 1.19 -8.96 15.09
N GLY A 262 2.44 -8.57 15.32
CA GLY A 262 2.99 -8.42 16.68
C GLY A 262 2.18 -7.44 17.53
N ARG A 263 1.76 -6.31 16.95
CA ARG A 263 0.92 -5.32 17.63
C ARG A 263 -0.50 -5.82 17.88
N ILE A 264 -1.10 -6.53 16.91
CA ILE A 264 -2.40 -7.20 17.09
C ILE A 264 -2.31 -8.22 18.24
N LEU A 265 -1.29 -9.08 18.23
CA LEU A 265 -1.07 -10.11 19.26
C LEU A 265 -0.86 -9.50 20.65
N TYR A 266 -0.14 -8.37 20.74
CA TYR A 266 0.03 -7.64 21.98
C TYR A 266 -1.30 -7.15 22.56
N ARG A 267 -2.13 -6.50 21.73
CA ARG A 267 -3.44 -5.96 22.13
C ARG A 267 -4.43 -7.07 22.45
N LEU A 268 -4.38 -8.17 21.70
CA LEU A 268 -5.13 -9.40 21.96
C LEU A 268 -4.77 -9.96 23.35
N GLY A 269 -3.46 -10.12 23.61
CA GLY A 269 -2.87 -10.41 24.92
C GLY A 269 -3.44 -9.56 26.04
N ARG A 270 -3.39 -8.23 25.85
CA ARG A 270 -3.83 -7.25 26.84
C ARG A 270 -5.31 -7.36 27.18
N GLY A 271 -6.13 -7.93 26.29
CA GLY A 271 -7.57 -8.05 26.44
C GLY A 271 -8.34 -6.87 25.86
N ASP A 272 -7.77 -6.14 24.90
CA ASP A 272 -8.40 -4.97 24.26
C ASP A 272 -9.71 -5.34 23.51
N TRP A 273 -9.94 -6.63 23.23
CA TRP A 273 -11.12 -7.14 22.51
C TRP A 273 -11.92 -8.22 23.27
N GLY A 274 -11.67 -8.37 24.57
CA GLY A 274 -12.33 -9.40 25.39
C GLY A 274 -11.34 -10.22 26.22
N GLY A 275 -11.89 -11.03 27.13
CA GLY A 275 -11.12 -11.85 28.06
C GLY A 275 -10.63 -13.17 27.48
N GLY A 276 -11.16 -13.57 26.31
CA GLY A 276 -10.91 -14.87 25.74
C GLY A 276 -11.80 -15.99 26.30
N ALA A 277 -12.96 -15.64 26.86
CA ALA A 277 -13.80 -16.60 27.59
C ALA A 277 -14.66 -17.50 26.68
N GLY A 278 -14.62 -17.26 25.36
CA GLY A 278 -15.39 -18.00 24.35
C GLY A 278 -15.05 -19.49 24.27
N GLY A 279 -16.07 -20.35 24.25
CA GLY A 279 -15.91 -21.78 23.96
C GLY A 279 -15.81 -22.74 25.17
N ARG A 280 -15.79 -22.25 26.43
CA ARG A 280 -15.96 -23.13 27.61
C ARG A 280 -17.43 -23.27 27.97
N GLY A 281 -18.06 -24.36 27.55
CA GLY A 281 -19.37 -24.78 28.07
C GLY A 281 -20.60 -24.40 27.24
N GLY A 282 -20.41 -23.87 26.01
CA GLY A 282 -21.52 -23.57 25.09
C GLY A 282 -21.89 -22.09 24.96
N ASP A 283 -21.12 -21.19 25.59
CA ASP A 283 -21.27 -19.73 25.41
C ASP A 283 -20.61 -19.26 24.10
N GLU A 284 -21.19 -18.22 23.49
CA GLU A 284 -20.68 -17.62 22.24
C GLU A 284 -19.23 -17.15 22.37
N ASP A 285 -18.47 -17.30 21.29
CA ASP A 285 -17.08 -16.87 21.24
C ASP A 285 -16.98 -15.35 21.40
N ASP A 286 -16.27 -14.89 22.43
CA ASP A 286 -15.93 -13.47 22.50
C ASP A 286 -14.99 -13.09 21.35
N LEU A 287 -14.98 -11.79 20.99
CA LEU A 287 -14.23 -11.30 19.84
C LEU A 287 -12.74 -11.66 19.94
N ALA A 288 -12.16 -11.64 21.15
CA ALA A 288 -10.79 -12.06 21.39
C ALA A 288 -10.53 -13.52 20.97
N PHE A 289 -11.39 -14.47 21.38
CA PHE A 289 -11.21 -15.87 20.97
C PHE A 289 -11.42 -16.07 19.47
N ALA A 290 -12.39 -15.39 18.87
CA ALA A 290 -12.60 -15.47 17.42
C ALA A 290 -11.42 -14.92 16.62
N LEU A 291 -10.81 -13.80 17.07
CA LEU A 291 -9.58 -13.27 16.47
C LEU A 291 -8.41 -14.24 16.64
N TRP A 292 -8.28 -14.86 17.81
CA TRP A 292 -7.27 -15.89 18.06
C TRP A 292 -7.44 -17.11 17.14
N ARG A 293 -8.67 -17.53 16.87
CA ARG A 293 -8.94 -18.58 15.90
C ARG A 293 -8.42 -18.19 14.51
N CYS A 294 -8.63 -16.96 14.05
CA CYS A 294 -8.04 -16.47 12.80
C CYS A 294 -6.50 -16.49 12.80
N VAL A 295 -5.86 -16.15 13.94
CA VAL A 295 -4.40 -16.24 14.12
C VAL A 295 -3.92 -17.69 13.97
N ARG A 296 -4.63 -18.65 14.59
CA ARG A 296 -4.31 -20.09 14.51
C ARG A 296 -4.54 -20.66 13.12
N GLU A 297 -5.68 -20.39 12.50
CA GLU A 297 -6.00 -20.83 11.14
C GLU A 297 -4.99 -20.28 10.14
N GLY A 298 -4.55 -19.03 10.34
CA GLY A 298 -3.52 -18.39 9.53
C GLY A 298 -2.10 -18.92 9.74
N LYS A 299 -1.87 -19.80 10.73
CA LYS A 299 -0.54 -20.28 11.17
C LYS A 299 0.45 -19.14 11.43
N VAL A 300 -0.05 -18.09 12.10
CA VAL A 300 0.71 -16.85 12.31
C VAL A 300 1.92 -17.09 13.20
N LEU A 301 1.74 -17.81 14.31
CA LEU A 301 2.84 -18.06 15.25
C LEU A 301 3.92 -18.94 14.62
N GLU A 302 3.52 -19.97 13.88
CA GLU A 302 4.44 -20.84 13.16
C GLU A 302 5.25 -20.06 12.13
N SER A 303 4.61 -19.15 11.39
CA SER A 303 5.29 -18.29 10.41
C SER A 303 6.28 -17.31 11.08
N LEU A 304 5.95 -16.82 12.28
CA LEU A 304 6.83 -15.96 13.07
C LEU A 304 8.02 -16.74 13.66
N GLU A 305 7.76 -17.92 14.23
CA GLU A 305 8.78 -18.81 14.81
C GLU A 305 9.73 -19.32 13.73
N GLU A 306 9.23 -19.69 12.55
CA GLU A 306 10.05 -20.13 11.41
C GLU A 306 11.05 -19.05 10.99
N GLU A 307 10.62 -17.79 10.79
CA GLU A 307 11.53 -16.71 10.39
C GLU A 307 12.47 -16.30 11.54
N ALA A 308 11.99 -16.28 12.79
CA ALA A 308 12.79 -15.90 13.96
C ALA A 308 13.90 -16.92 14.26
N THR A 309 13.67 -18.20 14.00
CA THR A 309 14.62 -19.30 14.27
C THR A 309 15.56 -19.61 13.11
N LEU A 310 15.47 -18.88 11.99
CA LEU A 310 16.41 -19.04 10.88
C LEU A 310 17.86 -18.87 11.35
N PRO A 311 18.78 -19.75 10.92
CA PRO A 311 20.19 -19.63 11.30
C PRO A 311 20.78 -18.30 10.83
N GLU A 312 21.79 -17.82 11.55
CA GLU A 312 22.49 -16.59 11.17
C GLU A 312 23.01 -16.68 9.72
N GLY A 313 22.81 -15.61 8.95
CA GLY A 313 23.17 -15.56 7.54
C GLY A 313 22.11 -16.14 6.57
N ARG A 314 20.98 -16.67 7.06
CA ARG A 314 19.81 -17.01 6.22
C ARG A 314 18.64 -16.06 6.47
N GLY A 315 17.82 -15.87 5.42
CA GLY A 315 16.64 -15.00 5.47
C GLY A 315 16.98 -13.51 5.37
N HIS A 316 15.99 -12.66 5.60
CA HIS A 316 16.19 -11.21 5.58
C HIS A 316 16.31 -10.69 7.01
N LEU A 317 17.39 -9.98 7.32
CA LEU A 317 17.71 -9.56 8.70
C LEU A 317 16.57 -8.79 9.37
N SER A 318 15.97 -7.83 8.66
CA SER A 318 14.84 -7.07 9.21
C SER A 318 13.60 -7.93 9.43
N ALA A 319 13.36 -8.91 8.56
CA ALA A 319 12.18 -9.78 8.68
C ALA A 319 12.34 -10.67 9.93
N LYS A 320 13.52 -11.25 10.13
CA LYS A 320 13.89 -11.96 11.36
C LYS A 320 13.76 -11.08 12.62
N ALA A 321 14.24 -9.83 12.57
CA ALA A 321 14.14 -8.91 13.70
C ALA A 321 12.67 -8.60 14.06
N TYR A 322 11.83 -8.28 13.08
CA TYR A 322 10.41 -8.00 13.32
C TYR A 322 9.62 -9.25 13.72
N ALA A 323 9.97 -10.43 13.22
CA ALA A 323 9.38 -11.68 13.66
C ALA A 323 9.71 -11.96 15.14
N THR A 324 10.97 -11.74 15.54
CA THR A 324 11.41 -11.84 16.94
C THR A 324 10.70 -10.83 17.84
N GLU A 325 10.57 -9.58 17.40
CA GLU A 325 9.83 -8.55 18.12
C GLU A 325 8.35 -8.91 18.28
N ALA A 326 7.72 -9.45 17.24
CA ALA A 326 6.32 -9.86 17.28
C ALA A 326 6.08 -11.00 18.28
N LEU A 327 6.99 -11.98 18.36
CA LEU A 327 6.94 -13.04 19.38
C LEU A 327 7.13 -12.47 20.79
N TRP A 328 8.04 -11.52 20.97
CA TRP A 328 8.21 -10.84 22.26
C TRP A 328 6.96 -10.03 22.64
N LEU A 329 6.33 -9.33 21.70
CA LEU A 329 5.07 -8.61 21.90
C LEU A 329 3.92 -9.56 22.29
N PHE A 330 3.86 -10.73 21.67
CA PHE A 330 2.92 -11.79 22.03
C PHE A 330 3.10 -12.27 23.47
N GLU A 331 4.34 -12.48 23.92
CA GLU A 331 4.66 -12.81 25.31
C GLU A 331 4.30 -11.69 26.27
N LYS A 332 4.73 -10.46 25.95
CA LYS A 332 4.49 -9.26 26.77
C LYS A 332 2.99 -8.94 26.91
N GLY A 333 2.19 -9.29 25.92
CA GLY A 333 0.73 -9.20 26.00
C GLY A 333 0.13 -10.10 27.08
N GLY A 334 0.87 -11.08 27.60
CA GLY A 334 0.40 -12.04 28.60
C GLY A 334 -0.51 -13.12 28.03
N TRP A 335 -0.58 -13.26 26.70
CA TRP A 335 -1.46 -14.25 26.07
C TRP A 335 -1.03 -15.68 26.38
N ARG A 336 0.29 -15.95 26.38
CA ARG A 336 0.86 -17.27 26.74
C ARG A 336 0.51 -17.74 28.15
N GLU A 337 0.26 -16.82 29.09
CA GLU A 337 -0.10 -17.14 30.47
C GLU A 337 -1.61 -17.29 30.62
N LYS A 338 -2.37 -16.38 30.01
CA LYS A 338 -3.85 -16.39 30.02
C LYS A 338 -4.44 -17.63 29.34
N TRP A 339 -3.72 -18.21 28.38
CA TRP A 339 -4.18 -19.35 27.58
C TRP A 339 -3.34 -20.63 27.72
N ARG A 340 -2.37 -20.68 28.65
CA ARG A 340 -1.62 -21.91 28.94
C ARG A 340 -2.57 -22.92 29.59
N GLY A 341 -3.09 -23.86 28.82
CA GLY A 341 -3.99 -24.93 29.30
C GLY A 341 -5.32 -25.07 28.54
N LEU A 342 -5.37 -24.62 27.29
CA LEU A 342 -6.46 -24.87 26.34
C LEU A 342 -6.00 -25.78 25.20
#